data_AF-A0A7X6M3U9-F1
#
_entry.id   AF-A0A7X6M3U9-F1
#
_cell.length_a   1.000
_cell.length_b   1.000
_cell.length_c   1.000
_cell.angle_alpha   90.00
_cell.angle_beta   90.00
_cell.angle_gamma   90.00
#
_symmetry.space_group_name_H-M   'P 1'
#
loop_
_entity.id
_entity.type
_entity.pdbx_description
1 polymer ?
#
loop_
_entity_poly.entity_id
_entity_poly.type
_entity_poly.pdbx_seq_one_letter_code
_entity_poly.pdbx_strand_id
1 'polypeptide(L)'
;MEKDDDPKNRRGVIALPEFAVEMLRRRKVALAARRLASPPDPNAKVLDLVFPSTVWALRDPRNVGHEWQRVRDALGIPEDVTAHSFRGAVATILDDAGLPARVTADVLMHVDPAMTQRHYTARGRARRAAAEALDRAVSGQF
;
A
#
# COMPACT_ATOMS: atom_id res chain seq x y z
N MET A 1 15.06 20.80 -10.69
CA MET A 1 14.76 21.19 -9.29
C MET A 1 13.65 20.28 -8.80
N GLU A 2 14.00 19.30 -7.99
CA GLU A 2 13.04 18.41 -7.35
C GLU A 2 12.33 19.22 -6.26
N LYS A 3 11.01 19.42 -6.40
CA LYS A 3 10.22 20.10 -5.37
C LYS A 3 10.07 19.15 -4.19
N ASP A 4 10.89 19.36 -3.17
CA ASP A 4 10.91 18.61 -1.91
C ASP A 4 9.61 18.79 -1.09
N ASP A 5 8.81 19.80 -1.42
CA ASP A 5 7.56 20.18 -0.74
C ASP A 5 6.26 19.68 -1.42
N ASP A 6 6.31 18.69 -2.33
CA ASP A 6 5.06 18.05 -2.78
C ASP A 6 4.51 17.15 -1.64
N PRO A 7 3.36 17.48 -1.01
CA PRO A 7 2.78 16.65 0.04
C PRO A 7 2.47 15.22 -0.42
N LYS A 8 2.49 14.95 -1.74
CA LYS A 8 2.25 13.64 -2.34
C LYS A 8 3.52 12.82 -2.58
N ASN A 9 4.72 13.36 -2.37
CA ASN A 9 5.98 12.70 -2.75
C ASN A 9 7.03 12.62 -1.63
N ARG A 10 6.57 12.40 -0.40
CA ARG A 10 7.45 12.30 0.77
C ARG A 10 8.27 11.01 0.73
N ARG A 11 9.58 11.14 0.94
CA ARG A 11 10.48 10.00 1.12
C ARG A 11 10.34 9.47 2.54
N GLY A 12 10.25 8.15 2.68
CA GLY A 12 10.16 7.49 3.98
C GLY A 12 10.54 6.02 3.89
N VAL A 13 10.81 5.44 5.05
CA VAL A 13 11.12 4.03 5.19
C VAL A 13 9.89 3.36 5.80
N ILE A 14 9.40 2.30 5.15
CA ILE A 14 8.33 1.46 5.68
C ILE A 14 8.86 0.05 5.91
N ALA A 15 8.43 -0.58 7.00
CA ALA A 15 8.63 -2.01 7.18
C ALA A 15 7.72 -2.77 6.21
N LEU A 16 8.27 -3.78 5.53
CA LEU A 16 7.49 -4.64 4.64
C LEU A 16 7.00 -5.88 5.40
N PRO A 17 5.74 -6.29 5.23
CA PRO A 17 5.27 -7.57 5.74
C PRO A 17 5.95 -8.74 5.00
N GLU A 18 6.11 -9.89 5.65
CA GLU A 18 6.90 -11.01 5.08
C GLU A 18 6.35 -11.48 3.74
N PHE A 19 5.02 -11.50 3.54
CA PHE A 19 4.44 -11.89 2.26
C PHE A 19 4.89 -10.98 1.10
N ALA A 20 5.10 -9.69 1.36
CA ALA A 20 5.61 -8.74 0.37
C ALA A 20 7.10 -8.98 0.11
N VAL A 21 7.89 -9.26 1.16
CA VAL A 21 9.30 -9.63 1.04
C VAL A 21 9.45 -10.90 0.20
N GLU A 22 8.67 -11.94 0.46
CA GLU A 22 8.65 -13.16 -0.32
C GLU A 22 8.30 -12.91 -1.79
N MET A 23 7.25 -12.13 -2.06
CA MET A 23 6.86 -11.76 -3.42
C MET A 23 8.00 -11.05 -4.15
N LEU A 24 8.67 -10.09 -3.49
CA LEU A 24 9.81 -9.36 -4.06
C LEU A 24 11.01 -10.27 -4.33
N ARG A 25 11.31 -11.22 -3.43
CA ARG A 25 12.37 -12.23 -3.64
C ARG A 25 12.06 -13.10 -4.86
N ARG A 26 10.85 -13.65 -4.95
CA ARG A 26 10.40 -14.46 -6.11
C ARG A 26 10.49 -13.65 -7.40
N ARG A 27 10.08 -12.39 -7.35
CA ARG A 27 10.13 -11.47 -8.49
C ARG A 27 11.56 -11.18 -8.95
N LYS A 28 12.51 -10.98 -8.03
CA LYS A 28 13.93 -10.78 -8.36
C LYS A 28 14.47 -11.95 -9.18
N VAL A 29 14.18 -13.18 -8.76
CA VAL A 29 14.57 -14.41 -9.48
C VAL A 29 13.92 -14.45 -10.88
N ALA A 30 12.61 -14.19 -10.96
CA ALA A 30 11.89 -14.18 -12.23
C ALA A 30 12.41 -13.10 -13.20
N LEU A 31 12.81 -11.93 -12.70
CA LEU A 31 13.40 -10.87 -13.52
C LEU A 31 14.79 -11.24 -14.02
N ALA A 32 15.61 -11.91 -13.22
CA ALA A 32 16.91 -12.40 -13.68
C ALA A 32 16.76 -13.39 -14.84
N ALA A 33 15.85 -14.36 -14.70
CA ALA A 33 15.53 -15.31 -15.77
C ALA A 33 14.98 -14.60 -17.02
N ARG A 34 14.06 -13.66 -16.85
CA ARG A 34 13.50 -12.86 -17.94
C ARG A 34 14.56 -12.02 -18.66
N ARG A 35 15.55 -11.49 -17.94
CA ARG A 35 16.63 -10.68 -18.53
C ARG A 35 17.52 -11.49 -19.47
N LEU A 36 17.71 -12.77 -19.19
CA LEU A 36 18.40 -13.68 -20.09
C LEU A 36 17.55 -14.00 -21.33
N ALA A 37 16.24 -14.28 -21.13
CA ALA A 37 15.35 -14.65 -22.22
C ALA A 37 14.98 -13.48 -23.15
N SER A 38 14.92 -12.26 -22.62
CA SER A 38 14.51 -11.04 -23.34
C SER A 38 15.37 -9.88 -22.83
N PRO A 39 16.63 -9.76 -23.26
CA PRO A 39 17.53 -8.72 -22.80
C PRO A 39 17.02 -7.31 -23.17
N PRO A 40 17.39 -6.27 -22.39
CA PRO A 40 17.10 -4.90 -22.76
C PRO A 40 17.85 -4.49 -24.04
N ASP A 41 17.30 -3.52 -24.77
CA ASP A 41 17.98 -2.88 -25.89
C ASP A 41 19.32 -2.28 -25.39
N PRO A 42 20.47 -2.64 -26.00
CA PRO A 42 21.77 -2.13 -25.58
C PRO A 42 21.92 -0.61 -25.72
N ASN A 43 21.12 0.02 -26.59
CA ASN A 43 21.14 1.47 -26.79
C ASN A 43 20.14 2.22 -25.90
N ALA A 44 19.25 1.50 -25.20
CA ALA A 44 18.28 2.10 -24.32
C ALA A 44 18.87 2.32 -22.91
N LYS A 45 18.45 3.40 -22.25
CA LYS A 45 18.75 3.60 -20.83
C LYS A 45 18.01 2.55 -20.00
N VAL A 46 18.74 1.58 -19.48
CA VAL A 46 18.19 0.55 -18.58
C VAL A 46 18.15 1.08 -17.16
N LEU A 47 16.97 1.05 -16.53
CA LEU A 47 16.78 1.37 -15.12
C LEU A 47 16.75 0.09 -14.29
N ASP A 48 17.31 0.12 -13.08
CA ASP A 48 17.22 -1.00 -12.13
C ASP A 48 15.88 -0.98 -11.40
N LEU A 49 14.82 -1.37 -12.11
CA LEU A 49 13.45 -1.31 -11.62
C LEU A 49 13.02 -2.67 -11.04
N VAL A 50 12.28 -2.62 -9.93
CA VAL A 50 11.59 -3.80 -9.38
C VAL A 50 10.41 -4.21 -10.27
N PHE A 51 9.70 -3.25 -10.89
CA PHE A 51 8.55 -3.50 -11.75
C PHE A 51 8.74 -2.92 -13.16
N PRO A 52 9.68 -3.44 -13.96
CA PRO A 52 9.90 -2.94 -15.32
C PRO A 52 8.76 -3.32 -16.25
N SER A 53 8.53 -2.49 -17.27
CA SER A 53 7.71 -2.83 -18.45
C SER A 53 8.33 -3.98 -19.26
N THR A 54 7.66 -4.41 -20.33
CA THR A 54 8.17 -5.43 -21.26
C THR A 54 9.51 -5.05 -21.90
N VAL A 55 9.75 -3.75 -22.09
CA VAL A 55 10.96 -3.15 -22.68
C VAL A 55 11.95 -2.62 -21.63
N TRP A 56 11.84 -3.05 -20.36
CA TRP A 56 12.77 -2.68 -19.28
C TRP A 56 12.74 -1.20 -18.84
N ALA A 57 11.75 -0.44 -19.28
CA ALA A 57 11.51 0.95 -18.86
C ALA A 57 10.43 1.06 -17.77
N LEU A 58 10.15 2.29 -17.32
CA LEU A 58 8.98 2.58 -16.46
C LEU A 58 7.68 2.12 -17.11
N ARG A 59 6.71 1.71 -16.30
CA ARG A 59 5.38 1.32 -16.78
C ARG A 59 4.50 2.57 -16.93
N ASP A 60 3.79 2.67 -18.06
CA ASP A 60 2.77 3.71 -18.25
C ASP A 60 1.58 3.41 -17.29
N PRO A 61 1.15 4.37 -16.45
CA PRO A 61 0.05 4.17 -15.52
C PRO A 61 -1.28 3.74 -16.16
N ARG A 62 -1.58 4.19 -17.38
CA ARG A 62 -2.79 3.80 -18.12
C ARG A 62 -2.71 2.33 -18.53
N ASN A 63 -1.54 1.87 -18.99
CA ASN A 63 -1.34 0.46 -19.32
C ASN A 63 -1.49 -0.44 -18.08
N VAL A 64 -0.95 0.00 -16.93
CA VAL A 64 -1.16 -0.70 -15.65
C VAL A 64 -2.65 -0.71 -15.27
N GLY A 65 -3.35 0.40 -15.46
CA GLY A 65 -4.79 0.50 -15.23
C GLY A 65 -5.60 -0.47 -16.10
N HIS A 66 -5.29 -0.55 -17.40
CA HIS A 66 -5.95 -1.50 -18.31
C HIS A 66 -5.63 -2.95 -17.97
N GLU A 67 -4.40 -3.25 -17.56
CA GLU A 67 -4.03 -4.58 -17.06
C GLU A 67 -4.81 -4.94 -15.80
N TRP A 68 -4.91 -4.02 -14.84
CA TRP A 68 -5.69 -4.20 -13.64
C TRP A 68 -7.18 -4.44 -13.97
N GLN A 69 -7.76 -3.65 -14.86
CA GLN A 69 -9.13 -3.85 -15.31
C GLN A 69 -9.34 -5.27 -15.85
N ARG A 70 -8.48 -5.75 -16.75
CA ARG A 70 -8.60 -7.12 -17.29
C ARG A 70 -8.55 -8.19 -16.19
N VAL A 71 -7.64 -8.04 -15.22
CA VAL A 71 -7.52 -8.99 -14.10
C VAL A 71 -8.76 -8.95 -13.22
N ARG A 72 -9.23 -7.76 -12.88
CA ARG A 72 -10.43 -7.53 -12.07
C ARG A 72 -11.67 -8.16 -12.71
N ASP A 73 -11.89 -7.88 -14.01
CA ASP A 73 -13.03 -8.39 -14.75
C ASP A 73 -13.02 -9.92 -14.80
N ALA A 74 -11.83 -10.52 -15.01
CA ALA A 74 -11.66 -11.98 -15.00
C ALA A 74 -11.90 -12.62 -13.62
N LEU A 75 -11.69 -11.86 -12.53
CA LEU A 75 -11.91 -12.30 -11.16
C LEU A 75 -13.31 -11.96 -10.62
N GLY A 76 -14.15 -11.29 -11.40
CA GLY A 76 -15.49 -10.84 -10.97
C GLY A 76 -15.45 -9.80 -9.86
N ILE A 77 -14.35 -9.04 -9.75
CA ILE A 77 -14.19 -8.00 -8.72
C ILE A 77 -14.92 -6.71 -9.17
N PRO A 78 -15.64 -5.99 -8.29
CA PRO A 78 -16.38 -4.78 -8.63
C PRO A 78 -15.53 -3.65 -9.24
N GLU A 79 -16.09 -2.90 -10.18
CA GLU A 79 -15.40 -1.89 -11.00
C GLU A 79 -14.77 -0.74 -10.20
N ASP A 80 -15.33 -0.41 -9.05
CA ASP A 80 -14.89 0.62 -8.11
C ASP A 80 -13.66 0.20 -7.29
N VAL A 81 -13.24 -1.07 -7.36
CA VAL A 81 -11.98 -1.54 -6.80
C VAL A 81 -10.83 -1.11 -7.71
N THR A 82 -10.12 -0.07 -7.28
CA THR A 82 -8.95 0.51 -7.96
C THR A 82 -7.66 0.18 -7.22
N ALA A 83 -6.51 0.52 -7.82
CA ALA A 83 -5.22 0.44 -7.11
C ALA A 83 -5.22 1.25 -5.80
N HIS A 84 -5.96 2.37 -5.74
CA HIS A 84 -6.08 3.18 -4.53
C HIS A 84 -6.88 2.45 -3.43
N SER A 85 -7.83 1.60 -3.80
CA SER A 85 -8.64 0.83 -2.85
C SER A 85 -7.76 -0.10 -1.98
N PHE A 86 -6.67 -0.64 -2.51
CA PHE A 86 -5.70 -1.44 -1.72
C PHE A 86 -5.03 -0.64 -0.61
N ARG A 87 -4.77 0.64 -0.85
CA ARG A 87 -4.20 1.52 0.17
C ARG A 87 -5.21 1.78 1.30
N GLY A 88 -6.50 1.93 0.97
CA GLY A 88 -7.56 1.99 1.96
C GLY A 88 -7.76 0.68 2.72
N ALA A 89 -7.59 -0.45 2.05
CA ALA A 89 -7.64 -1.77 2.68
C ALA A 89 -6.54 -1.93 3.74
N VAL A 90 -5.30 -1.48 3.45
CA VAL A 90 -4.21 -1.45 4.45
C VAL A 90 -4.62 -0.63 5.67
N ALA A 91 -5.16 0.57 5.47
CA ALA A 91 -5.59 1.42 6.57
C ALA A 91 -6.67 0.75 7.45
N THR A 92 -7.63 0.08 6.81
CA THR A 92 -8.71 -0.65 7.47
C THR A 92 -8.19 -1.83 8.27
N ILE A 93 -7.29 -2.64 7.70
CA ILE A 93 -6.65 -3.77 8.37
C ILE A 93 -5.90 -3.32 9.64
N LEU A 94 -5.19 -2.18 9.57
CA LEU A 94 -4.46 -1.65 10.71
C LEU A 94 -5.39 -1.08 11.80
N ASP A 95 -6.51 -0.43 11.42
CA ASP A 95 -7.56 -0.01 12.38
C ASP A 95 -8.23 -1.21 13.04
N ASP A 96 -8.55 -2.26 12.27
CA ASP A 96 -9.14 -3.52 12.75
C ASP A 96 -8.22 -4.23 13.75
N ALA A 97 -6.91 -4.18 13.51
CA ALA A 97 -5.89 -4.70 14.43
C ALA A 97 -5.72 -3.83 15.69
N GLY A 98 -6.44 -2.70 15.80
CA GLY A 98 -6.38 -1.82 16.96
C GLY A 98 -5.11 -0.97 17.04
N LEU A 99 -4.35 -0.82 15.95
CA LEU A 99 -3.14 -0.02 15.96
C LEU A 99 -3.46 1.48 16.10
N PRO A 100 -2.60 2.26 16.78
CA PRO A 100 -2.80 3.69 16.92
C PRO A 100 -2.87 4.38 15.55
N ALA A 101 -3.77 5.36 15.41
CA ALA A 101 -3.94 6.12 14.17
C ALA A 101 -2.63 6.76 13.64
N ARG A 102 -1.69 7.09 14.53
CA ARG A 102 -0.34 7.58 14.17
C ARG A 102 0.45 6.50 13.40
N VAL A 103 0.46 5.26 13.89
CA VAL A 103 1.16 4.13 13.23
C VAL A 103 0.57 3.90 11.84
N THR A 104 -0.76 3.93 11.72
CA THR A 104 -1.43 3.83 10.42
C THR A 104 -1.08 5.00 9.49
N ALA A 105 -1.00 6.23 10.02
CA ALA A 105 -0.58 7.40 9.25
C ALA A 105 0.88 7.29 8.77
N ASP A 106 1.77 6.74 9.58
CA ASP A 106 3.18 6.52 9.23
C ASP A 106 3.32 5.50 8.09
N VAL A 107 2.61 4.35 8.17
CA VAL A 107 2.60 3.34 7.09
C VAL A 107 2.02 3.93 5.79
N LEU A 108 0.99 4.75 5.90
CA LEU A 108 0.40 5.43 4.76
C LEU A 108 1.25 6.62 4.30
N MET A 109 2.22 7.11 5.07
CA MET A 109 2.93 8.36 4.76
C MET A 109 1.99 9.58 4.64
N HIS A 110 0.97 9.67 5.50
CA HIS A 110 0.09 10.84 5.55
C HIS A 110 0.75 12.02 6.29
N VAL A 111 0.59 13.24 5.74
CA VAL A 111 1.09 14.48 6.36
C VAL A 111 0.31 14.83 7.64
N ASP A 112 -0.99 14.52 7.67
CA ASP A 112 -1.87 14.79 8.79
C ASP A 112 -2.55 13.48 9.26
N PRO A 113 -2.27 13.00 10.48
CA PRO A 113 -2.96 11.85 11.07
C PRO A 113 -4.48 11.99 11.14
N ALA A 114 -5.02 13.22 11.14
CA ALA A 114 -6.45 13.47 11.10
C ALA A 114 -7.10 13.00 9.78
N MET A 115 -6.35 12.95 8.67
CA MET A 115 -6.81 12.32 7.42
C MET A 115 -7.05 10.83 7.62
N THR A 116 -6.14 10.14 8.32
CA THR A 116 -6.30 8.72 8.63
C THR A 116 -7.50 8.48 9.54
N GLN A 117 -7.69 9.30 10.57
CA GLN A 117 -8.83 9.21 11.48
C GLN A 117 -10.17 9.53 10.79
N ARG A 118 -10.19 10.45 9.81
CA ARG A 118 -11.42 10.83 9.10
C ARG A 118 -11.89 9.78 8.10
N HIS A 119 -10.96 9.07 7.46
CA HIS A 119 -11.26 8.17 6.34
C HIS A 119 -11.25 6.68 6.70
N TYR A 120 -10.48 6.26 7.71
CA TYR A 120 -10.19 4.83 7.92
C TYR A 120 -10.46 4.31 9.33
N THR A 121 -10.73 5.18 10.31
CA THR A 121 -11.28 4.71 11.58
C THR A 121 -12.77 4.45 11.38
N ALA A 122 -13.17 3.19 11.37
CA ALA A 122 -14.58 2.85 11.26
C ALA A 122 -15.35 3.46 12.44
N ARG A 123 -16.23 4.42 12.12
CA ARG A 123 -17.14 5.02 13.10
C ARG A 123 -18.29 4.04 13.39
N GLY A 124 -18.73 3.99 14.64
CA GLY A 124 -19.91 3.21 15.04
C GLY A 124 -19.67 1.74 15.40
N ARG A 125 -18.43 1.25 15.46
CA ARG A 125 -18.15 -0.10 16.00
C ARG A 125 -18.12 -0.05 17.54
N ALA A 126 -18.91 -0.91 18.17
CA ALA A 126 -18.86 -1.11 19.62
C ALA A 126 -17.51 -1.72 20.01
N ARG A 127 -16.69 -0.96 20.74
CA ARG A 127 -15.39 -1.44 21.25
C ARG A 127 -15.56 -1.88 22.69
N ARG A 128 -15.56 -3.18 22.96
CA ARG A 128 -15.67 -3.73 24.33
C ARG A 128 -14.61 -3.17 25.27
N ALA A 129 -13.39 -2.96 24.77
CA ALA A 129 -12.31 -2.32 25.51
C ALA A 129 -12.65 -0.88 25.97
N ALA A 130 -13.48 -0.14 25.23
CA ALA A 130 -13.95 1.18 25.65
C ALA A 130 -14.99 1.07 26.79
N ALA A 131 -15.90 0.08 26.72
CA ALA A 131 -16.84 -0.21 27.80
C ALA A 131 -16.09 -0.64 29.08
N GLU A 132 -15.12 -1.55 28.97
CA GLU A 132 -14.31 -2.01 30.10
C GLU A 132 -13.45 -0.88 30.72
N ALA A 133 -12.93 0.03 29.90
CA ALA A 133 -12.20 1.20 30.39
C ALA A 133 -13.12 2.16 31.16
N LEU A 134 -14.35 2.34 30.69
CA LEU A 134 -15.36 3.15 31.38
C LEU A 134 -15.80 2.47 32.69
N ASP A 135 -16.05 1.16 32.68
CA ASP A 135 -16.40 0.40 33.88
C ASP A 135 -15.31 0.55 34.95
N ARG A 136 -14.04 0.32 34.59
CA ARG A 136 -12.90 0.50 35.51
C ARG A 136 -12.81 1.91 36.09
N ALA A 137 -13.02 2.92 35.25
CA ALA A 137 -12.96 4.32 35.67
C ALA A 137 -14.11 4.72 36.62
N VAL A 138 -15.31 4.18 36.41
CA VAL A 138 -16.50 4.47 37.24
C VAL A 138 -16.53 3.61 38.50
N SER A 139 -16.03 2.38 38.44
CA SER A 139 -15.97 1.47 39.59
C SER A 139 -14.74 1.66 40.47
N GLY A 140 -13.82 2.57 40.12
CA GLY A 140 -12.60 2.86 40.87
C GLY A 140 -11.55 1.73 40.86
N GLN A 141 -11.59 0.86 39.85
CA GLN A 141 -10.65 -0.25 39.69
C GLN A 141 -9.58 0.15 38.67
N PHE A 142 -8.49 0.76 39.15
CA PHE A 142 -7.31 1.05 38.35
C PHE A 142 -6.25 -0.03 38.52
#